data_AF-A0A7X6L9Z1-F1
#
_entry.id   AF-A0A7X6L9Z1-F1
#
_cell.length_a   1.000
_cell.length_b   1.000
_cell.length_c   1.000
_cell.angle_alpha   90.00
_cell.angle_beta   90.00
_cell.angle_gamma   90.00
#
_symmetry.space_group_name_H-M   'P 1'
#
loop_
_entity.id
_entity.type
_entity.pdbx_description
1 polymer ?
#
loop_
_entity_poly.entity_id
_entity_poly.type
_entity_poly.pdbx_seq_one_letter_code
_entity_poly.pdbx_strand_id
1 'polypeptide(L)'
;MHVAIGLVVLVASAAALAALARRFGVSEPLVLTVGGVAASYLPFVPEIHLEPEIILLGFLPPLLYTAAIRTSLVDFRANVRTIALLSVGLVLFTTFAVALVVWWLLPVPFAVAVALGAVVAPPDAVAATAVARRIGMPRRIVTILEDESLFNDATALVALRTALAATAGTVSVWEAGADFLLAAGGGAAVGVIVAYLLAMLRRRITDPVMDTTLSFLAPFAAYLPAESIHASGVIAVVVCGMILGHNAPAWQSAASRIAERINWRTIQFILESAVFVLIGLQVRGIVEGAWHSDLDHATLVWSALAVVAVTMLARPIWVFGSSLVSRSLGNGSAVPAGELVVVSWAGMRGVVTLAAVLLLSEDTPLLAVLKLLALVVVAGTLLVQGTSLPWLVRWLRLRAPSRAEDALQKANVLQQATAAGLAALDEQITADTPPGVVQTLRDRVSWKANAAWERLGRAESELVTPTAEYRRLRLAMLRAERESVLRVRDSGTVDYQILQHVLGQLDLEESIIDRFDEAEEERVEPLAAPVAEEVCAHLRDAPLVRAHAGPDECAECVAEGLAWVHLRMCLSCGHVACCDSSPGNHASKHHGASGHPVMRSVEPGEAWRWCYVDELLG
;
A
#
# COMPACT_ATOMS: atom_id res chain seq x y z
N MET A 1 -2.64 -7.18 36.34
CA MET A 1 -2.51 -5.71 36.36
C MET A 1 -1.25 -5.23 35.63
N HIS A 2 -0.05 -5.75 35.97
CA HIS A 2 1.21 -5.35 35.32
C HIS A 2 1.24 -5.53 33.80
N VAL A 3 0.77 -6.68 33.27
CA VAL A 3 0.71 -6.92 31.81
C VAL A 3 -0.20 -5.90 31.11
N ALA A 4 -1.36 -5.59 31.69
CA ALA A 4 -2.29 -4.61 31.12
C ALA A 4 -1.69 -3.20 31.10
N ILE A 5 -1.01 -2.78 32.19
CA ILE A 5 -0.29 -1.51 32.24
C ILE A 5 0.81 -1.48 31.18
N GLY A 6 1.59 -2.57 31.06
CA GLY A 6 2.65 -2.69 30.06
C GLY A 6 2.13 -2.53 28.63
N LEU A 7 0.99 -3.16 28.31
CA LEU A 7 0.38 -3.06 26.98
C LEU A 7 -0.16 -1.64 26.70
N VAL A 8 -0.78 -0.99 27.68
CA VAL A 8 -1.23 0.41 27.54
C VAL A 8 -0.05 1.35 27.33
N VAL A 9 1.02 1.21 28.13
CA VAL A 9 2.23 2.01 28.00
C VAL A 9 2.92 1.76 26.66
N LEU A 10 2.95 0.52 26.19
CA LEU A 10 3.51 0.16 24.88
C LEU A 10 2.75 0.87 23.76
N VAL A 11 1.42 0.79 23.74
CA VAL A 11 0.61 1.44 22.69
C VAL A 11 0.72 2.96 22.77
N ALA A 12 0.70 3.53 23.98
CA ALA A 12 0.82 4.98 24.17
C ALA A 12 2.22 5.50 23.73
N SER A 13 3.29 4.80 24.11
CA SER A 13 4.66 5.17 23.72
C SER A 13 4.89 5.00 22.22
N ALA A 14 4.38 3.91 21.63
CA ALA A 14 4.40 3.68 20.19
C ALA A 14 3.69 4.82 19.42
N ALA A 15 2.48 5.21 19.85
CA ALA A 15 1.74 6.30 19.24
C ALA A 15 2.48 7.65 19.37
N ALA A 16 3.04 7.94 20.55
CA ALA A 16 3.80 9.17 20.79
C ALA A 16 5.09 9.25 19.93
N LEU A 17 5.85 8.16 19.87
CA LEU A 17 7.07 8.07 19.06
C LEU A 17 6.78 8.15 17.56
N ALA A 18 5.71 7.52 17.08
CA ALA A 18 5.28 7.63 15.69
C ALA A 18 4.84 9.06 15.34
N ALA A 19 4.09 9.72 16.23
CA ALA A 19 3.75 11.14 16.06
C ALA A 19 4.99 12.04 16.01
N LEU A 20 5.99 11.74 16.86
CA LEU A 20 7.28 12.45 16.87
C LEU A 20 8.05 12.24 15.56
N ALA A 21 8.07 11.01 15.04
CA ALA A 21 8.70 10.67 13.77
C ALA A 21 8.08 11.44 12.61
N ARG A 22 6.75 11.51 12.55
CA ARG A 22 6.02 12.31 11.55
C ARG A 22 6.36 13.80 11.66
N ARG A 23 6.39 14.33 12.89
CA ARG A 23 6.72 15.74 13.14
C ARG A 23 8.12 16.13 12.64
N PHE A 24 9.12 15.25 12.80
CA PHE A 24 10.49 15.50 12.33
C PHE A 24 10.74 15.03 10.90
N GLY A 25 9.77 14.39 10.25
CA GLY A 25 9.97 13.79 8.93
C GLY A 25 11.08 12.72 8.93
N VAL A 26 11.06 11.83 9.93
CA VAL A 26 11.98 10.67 10.02
C VAL A 26 11.17 9.38 9.84
N SER A 27 11.82 8.28 9.45
CA SER A 27 11.19 6.96 9.34
C SER A 27 10.62 6.52 10.70
N GLU A 28 9.32 6.18 10.73
CA GLU A 28 8.64 5.71 11.94
C GLU A 28 9.32 4.48 12.56
N PRO A 29 9.60 3.39 11.80
CA PRO A 29 10.36 2.23 12.30
C PRO A 29 11.67 2.59 13.01
N LEU A 30 12.41 3.55 12.48
CA LEU A 30 13.70 3.96 13.02
C LEU A 30 13.52 4.64 14.39
N VAL A 31 12.61 5.60 14.50
CA VAL A 31 12.36 6.33 15.74
C VAL A 31 11.80 5.42 16.83
N LEU A 32 10.89 4.50 16.45
CA LEU A 32 10.32 3.52 17.37
C LEU A 32 11.39 2.57 17.92
N THR A 33 12.26 2.06 17.04
CA THR A 33 13.35 1.16 17.45
C THR A 33 14.33 1.88 18.37
N VAL A 34 14.82 3.07 17.99
CA VAL A 34 15.74 3.87 18.82
C VAL A 34 15.12 4.27 20.15
N GLY A 35 13.83 4.64 20.15
CA GLY A 35 13.07 4.93 21.36
C GLY A 35 12.97 3.72 22.29
N GLY A 36 12.71 2.53 21.74
CA GLY A 36 12.76 1.27 22.48
C GLY A 36 14.14 0.97 23.06
N VAL A 37 15.21 1.18 22.28
CA VAL A 37 16.60 1.01 22.78
C VAL A 37 16.87 1.95 23.94
N ALA A 38 16.56 3.24 23.81
CA ALA A 38 16.74 4.21 24.89
C ALA A 38 15.94 3.81 26.14
N ALA A 39 14.72 3.32 25.96
CA ALA A 39 13.87 2.86 27.06
C ALA A 39 14.43 1.60 27.76
N SER A 40 15.13 0.71 27.05
CA SER A 40 15.73 -0.50 27.64
C SER A 40 16.81 -0.22 28.69
N TYR A 41 17.40 0.98 28.68
CA TYR A 41 18.39 1.41 29.67
C TYR A 41 17.76 2.09 30.90
N LEU A 42 16.45 2.33 30.90
CA LEU A 42 15.77 2.97 32.02
C LEU A 42 15.53 1.96 33.15
N PRO A 43 15.89 2.26 34.41
CA PRO A 43 15.89 1.30 35.51
C PRO A 43 14.50 0.82 35.94
N PHE A 44 13.45 1.54 35.53
CA PHE A 44 12.05 1.21 35.84
C PHE A 44 11.37 0.41 34.73
N VAL A 45 12.02 0.21 33.58
CA VAL A 45 11.49 -0.59 32.48
C VAL A 45 11.95 -2.03 32.68
N PRO A 46 11.03 -3.00 32.86
CA PRO A 46 11.41 -4.40 33.02
C PRO A 46 11.93 -4.97 31.69
N GLU A 47 12.79 -5.99 31.79
CA GLU A 47 13.23 -6.75 30.62
C GLU A 47 12.06 -7.53 30.00
N ILE A 48 11.73 -7.22 28.76
CA ILE A 48 10.64 -7.86 28.03
C ILE A 48 11.17 -9.01 27.20
N HIS A 49 10.78 -10.22 27.58
CA HIS A 49 11.02 -11.43 26.81
C HIS A 49 9.81 -11.68 25.91
N LEU A 50 10.01 -11.70 24.59
CA LEU A 50 8.94 -12.05 23.65
C LEU A 50 8.95 -13.54 23.43
N GLU A 51 7.81 -14.17 23.71
CA GLU A 51 7.57 -15.56 23.33
C GLU A 51 7.38 -15.65 21.81
N PRO A 52 8.02 -16.63 21.12
CA PRO A 52 7.90 -16.78 19.67
C PRO A 52 6.45 -16.93 19.21
N GLU A 53 5.63 -17.60 20.02
CA GLU A 53 4.21 -17.84 19.76
C GLU A 53 3.41 -16.55 19.63
N ILE A 54 3.72 -15.53 20.44
CA ILE A 54 3.07 -14.23 20.37
C ILE A 54 3.33 -13.60 19.00
N ILE A 55 4.53 -13.73 18.46
CA ILE A 55 4.87 -13.13 17.17
C ILE A 55 4.28 -13.94 16.02
N LEU A 56 4.45 -15.26 16.02
CA LEU A 56 3.97 -16.13 14.95
C LEU A 56 2.46 -16.25 14.86
N LEU A 57 1.78 -16.29 16.01
CA LEU A 57 0.33 -16.42 16.06
C LEU A 57 -0.35 -15.06 16.20
N GLY A 58 0.19 -14.16 17.02
CA GLY A 58 -0.44 -12.87 17.32
C GLY A 58 -0.18 -11.77 16.28
N PHE A 59 1.07 -11.59 15.84
CA PHE A 59 1.44 -10.46 14.97
C PHE A 59 1.45 -10.83 13.48
N LEU A 60 2.07 -11.96 13.13
CA LEU A 60 2.35 -12.31 11.74
C LEU A 60 1.07 -12.50 10.89
N PRO A 61 0.04 -13.28 11.32
CA PRO A 61 -1.13 -13.53 10.48
C PRO A 61 -1.93 -12.25 10.19
N PRO A 62 -2.23 -11.37 11.18
CA PRO A 62 -2.85 -10.07 10.91
C PRO A 62 -2.04 -9.18 9.96
N LEU A 63 -0.72 -9.08 10.14
CA LEU A 63 0.14 -8.24 9.30
C LEU A 63 0.14 -8.73 7.85
N LEU A 64 0.33 -10.03 7.63
CA LEU A 64 0.28 -10.64 6.30
C LEU A 64 -1.09 -10.45 5.64
N TYR A 65 -2.17 -10.64 6.40
CA TYR A 65 -3.52 -10.42 5.89
C TYR A 65 -3.75 -8.98 5.47
N THR A 66 -3.31 -7.99 6.26
CA THR A 66 -3.47 -6.57 5.93
C THR A 66 -2.76 -6.17 4.64
N ALA A 67 -1.59 -6.78 4.38
CA ALA A 67 -0.86 -6.57 3.13
C ALA A 67 -1.55 -7.30 1.97
N ALA A 68 -1.97 -8.55 2.17
CA ALA A 68 -2.61 -9.37 1.16
C ALA A 68 -3.96 -8.81 0.67
N ILE A 69 -4.81 -8.28 1.56
CA ILE A 69 -6.13 -7.72 1.16
C ILE A 69 -6.02 -6.45 0.31
N ARG A 70 -4.88 -5.76 0.35
CA ARG A 70 -4.61 -4.56 -0.47
C ARG A 70 -3.90 -4.89 -1.78
N THR A 71 -3.44 -6.13 -1.94
CA THR A 71 -2.69 -6.58 -3.10
C THR A 71 -3.61 -6.83 -4.28
N SER A 72 -3.28 -6.26 -5.44
CA SER A 72 -4.02 -6.46 -6.68
C SER A 72 -3.67 -7.82 -7.28
N LEU A 73 -4.67 -8.71 -7.37
CA LEU A 73 -4.49 -10.03 -7.99
C LEU A 73 -4.11 -9.93 -9.48
N VAL A 74 -4.51 -8.86 -10.16
CA VAL A 74 -4.19 -8.62 -11.57
C VAL A 74 -2.70 -8.25 -11.72
N ASP A 75 -2.21 -7.32 -10.89
CA ASP A 75 -0.82 -6.89 -10.92
C ASP A 75 0.13 -8.00 -10.46
N PHE A 76 -0.29 -8.79 -9.47
CA PHE A 76 0.44 -9.98 -9.03
C PHE A 76 0.62 -10.98 -10.18
N ARG A 77 -0.46 -11.31 -10.91
CA ARG A 77 -0.40 -12.23 -12.07
C ARG A 77 0.50 -11.70 -13.17
N ALA A 78 0.47 -10.39 -13.43
CA ALA A 78 1.34 -9.76 -14.42
C ALA A 78 2.84 -9.84 -14.05
N ASN A 79 3.17 -9.94 -12.76
CA ASN A 79 4.55 -9.90 -12.26
C ASN A 79 5.01 -11.21 -11.58
N VAL A 80 4.25 -12.31 -11.69
CA VAL A 80 4.49 -13.56 -10.93
C VAL A 80 5.91 -14.10 -11.08
N ARG A 81 6.53 -13.99 -12.27
CA ARG A 81 7.91 -14.45 -12.49
C ARG A 81 8.93 -13.63 -11.70
N THR A 82 8.78 -12.30 -11.69
CA THR A 82 9.64 -11.40 -10.93
C THR A 82 9.46 -11.64 -9.44
N ILE A 83 8.21 -11.76 -8.98
CA ILE A 83 7.89 -12.04 -7.59
C ILE A 83 8.46 -13.39 -7.15
N ALA A 84 8.36 -14.44 -7.96
CA ALA A 84 8.95 -15.74 -7.64
C ALA A 84 10.49 -15.69 -7.56
N LEU A 85 11.14 -14.98 -8.48
CA LEU A 85 12.60 -14.80 -8.46
C LEU A 85 13.09 -14.05 -7.21
N LEU A 86 12.31 -13.11 -6.69
CA LEU A 86 12.66 -12.35 -5.49
C LEU A 86 12.19 -13.03 -4.19
N SER A 87 11.01 -13.62 -4.17
CA SER A 87 10.44 -14.22 -2.95
C SER A 87 11.01 -15.60 -2.65
N VAL A 88 11.41 -16.37 -3.67
CA VAL A 88 11.99 -17.71 -3.49
C VAL A 88 13.47 -17.69 -3.81
N GLY A 89 13.83 -17.24 -5.02
CA GLY A 89 15.21 -17.30 -5.51
C GLY A 89 16.18 -16.47 -4.68
N LEU A 90 15.90 -15.18 -4.51
CA LEU A 90 16.74 -14.28 -3.71
C LEU A 90 16.80 -14.69 -2.23
N VAL A 91 15.69 -15.16 -1.65
CA VAL A 91 15.65 -15.62 -0.26
C VAL A 91 16.60 -16.80 -0.08
N LEU A 92 16.48 -17.85 -0.88
CA LEU A 92 17.37 -19.01 -0.81
C LEU A 92 18.84 -18.61 -1.08
N PHE A 93 19.08 -17.77 -2.08
CA PHE A 93 20.42 -17.26 -2.37
C PHE A 93 21.03 -16.54 -1.16
N THR A 94 20.27 -15.64 -0.53
CA THR A 94 20.72 -14.89 0.66
C THR A 94 20.93 -15.83 1.84
N THR A 95 20.03 -16.79 2.04
CA THR A 95 20.14 -17.83 3.07
C THR A 95 21.47 -18.55 3.00
N PHE A 96 21.82 -19.10 1.83
CA PHE A 96 23.06 -19.85 1.68
C PHE A 96 24.31 -18.96 1.67
N ALA A 97 24.22 -17.73 1.14
CA ALA A 97 25.32 -16.78 1.19
C ALA A 97 25.67 -16.38 2.63
N VAL A 98 24.66 -16.10 3.46
CA VAL A 98 24.85 -15.83 4.89
C VAL A 98 25.34 -17.08 5.62
N ALA A 99 24.74 -18.25 5.34
CA ALA A 99 25.14 -19.51 5.97
C ALA A 99 26.62 -19.82 5.74
N LEU A 100 27.13 -19.62 4.52
CA LEU A 100 28.53 -19.84 4.20
C LEU A 100 29.46 -18.93 5.02
N VAL A 101 29.11 -17.65 5.14
CA VAL A 101 29.89 -16.68 5.95
C VAL A 101 29.85 -17.04 7.43
N VAL A 102 28.67 -17.34 7.97
CA VAL A 102 28.47 -17.69 9.38
C VAL A 102 29.20 -18.99 9.72
N TRP A 103 29.06 -20.02 8.90
CA TRP A 103 29.75 -21.30 9.08
C TRP A 103 31.27 -21.17 9.00
N TRP A 104 31.78 -20.25 8.19
CA TRP A 104 33.21 -20.01 8.08
C TRP A 104 33.78 -19.23 9.27
N LEU A 105 33.01 -18.28 9.83
CA LEU A 105 33.47 -17.41 10.90
C LEU A 105 33.18 -17.93 12.31
N LEU A 106 32.13 -18.74 12.47
CA LEU A 106 31.67 -19.23 13.77
C LEU A 106 31.72 -20.76 13.84
N PRO A 107 32.07 -21.35 15.00
CA PRO A 107 32.09 -22.80 15.20
C PRO A 107 30.68 -23.37 15.39
N VAL A 108 29.80 -23.21 14.40
CA VAL A 108 28.43 -23.72 14.40
C VAL A 108 28.21 -24.76 13.30
N PRO A 109 27.30 -25.73 13.48
CA PRO A 109 26.91 -26.64 12.41
C PRO A 109 26.37 -25.87 11.20
N PHE A 110 26.64 -26.36 9.99
CA PHE A 110 26.16 -25.71 8.76
C PHE A 110 24.64 -25.53 8.75
N ALA A 111 23.88 -26.50 9.29
CA ALA A 111 22.43 -26.40 9.44
C ALA A 111 22.00 -25.20 10.32
N VAL A 112 22.73 -24.90 11.39
CA VAL A 112 22.47 -23.70 12.23
C VAL A 112 22.81 -22.42 11.47
N ALA A 113 23.88 -22.43 10.66
CA ALA A 113 24.22 -21.30 9.80
C ALA A 113 23.15 -21.06 8.71
N VAL A 114 22.59 -22.12 8.12
CA VAL A 114 21.45 -22.04 7.19
C VAL A 114 20.19 -21.52 7.90
N ALA A 115 19.94 -21.94 9.14
CA ALA A 115 18.84 -21.43 9.95
C ALA A 115 18.97 -19.91 10.16
N LEU A 116 20.15 -19.41 10.58
CA LEU A 116 20.39 -17.97 10.68
C LEU A 116 20.27 -17.25 9.33
N GLY A 117 20.78 -17.86 8.26
CA GLY A 117 20.63 -17.33 6.90
C GLY A 117 19.17 -17.15 6.50
N ALA A 118 18.33 -18.16 6.76
CA ALA A 118 16.90 -18.14 6.49
C ALA A 118 16.18 -17.05 7.30
N VAL A 119 16.60 -16.85 8.54
CA VAL A 119 16.08 -15.82 9.44
C VAL A 119 16.33 -14.39 8.91
N VAL A 120 17.54 -14.12 8.37
CA VAL A 120 17.93 -12.76 7.93
C VAL A 120 17.70 -12.47 6.44
N ALA A 121 17.40 -13.50 5.66
CA ALA A 121 17.17 -13.40 4.22
C ALA A 121 15.95 -12.55 3.82
N PRO A 122 14.74 -12.69 4.42
CA PRO A 122 13.55 -12.02 3.94
C PRO A 122 13.60 -10.51 4.22
N PRO A 123 13.44 -9.66 3.19
CA PRO A 123 13.25 -8.23 3.38
C PRO A 123 11.86 -7.88 3.91
N ASP A 124 11.77 -6.80 4.67
CA ASP A 124 10.53 -6.21 5.18
C ASP A 124 10.05 -5.10 4.24
N ALA A 125 8.92 -5.33 3.55
CA ALA A 125 8.33 -4.30 2.71
C ALA A 125 7.68 -3.18 3.50
N VAL A 126 7.29 -3.36 4.77
CA VAL A 126 6.66 -2.28 5.53
C VAL A 126 7.65 -1.12 5.65
N ALA A 127 8.88 -1.40 6.05
CA ALA A 127 9.95 -0.42 6.12
C ALA A 127 10.26 0.17 4.72
N ALA A 128 10.37 -0.66 3.69
CA ALA A 128 10.63 -0.23 2.32
C ALA A 128 9.55 0.69 1.75
N THR A 129 8.28 0.33 1.95
CA THR A 129 7.13 1.03 1.41
C THR A 129 6.83 2.31 2.18
N ALA A 130 7.07 2.34 3.49
CA ALA A 130 7.00 3.56 4.27
C ALA A 130 7.98 4.63 3.75
N VAL A 131 9.23 4.23 3.45
CA VAL A 131 10.22 5.12 2.84
C VAL A 131 9.83 5.45 1.39
N ALA A 132 9.40 4.47 0.60
CA ALA A 132 9.07 4.63 -0.81
C ALA A 132 7.86 5.55 -1.05
N ARG A 133 6.78 5.41 -0.25
CA ARG A 133 5.60 6.28 -0.30
C ARG A 133 5.96 7.73 0.01
N ARG A 134 6.86 7.95 0.97
CA ARG A 134 7.29 9.30 1.36
C ARG A 134 8.08 10.03 0.26
N ILE A 135 8.93 9.32 -0.47
CA ILE A 135 9.79 9.91 -1.51
C ILE A 135 9.15 9.92 -2.91
N GLY A 136 7.95 9.34 -3.07
CA GLY A 136 7.24 9.29 -4.34
C GLY A 136 7.84 8.29 -5.34
N MET A 137 8.20 7.09 -4.90
CA MET A 137 8.75 6.06 -5.79
C MET A 137 7.73 5.58 -6.84
N PRO A 138 8.14 5.16 -8.07
CA PRO A 138 7.25 4.55 -9.05
C PRO A 138 6.38 3.42 -8.46
N ARG A 139 5.06 3.46 -8.75
CA ARG A 139 4.08 2.47 -8.27
C ARG A 139 4.51 1.04 -8.50
N ARG A 140 5.01 0.76 -9.71
CA ARG A 140 5.49 -0.58 -10.08
C ARG A 140 6.58 -1.09 -9.13
N ILE A 141 7.52 -0.25 -8.72
CA ILE A 141 8.57 -0.67 -7.78
C ILE A 141 7.95 -0.93 -6.41
N VAL A 142 7.08 -0.04 -5.93
CA VAL A 142 6.38 -0.21 -4.65
C VAL A 142 5.59 -1.52 -4.63
N THR A 143 4.80 -1.81 -5.67
CA THR A 143 4.04 -3.05 -5.82
C THR A 143 4.95 -4.27 -5.85
N ILE A 144 6.06 -4.25 -6.58
CA ILE A 144 7.01 -5.38 -6.59
C ILE A 144 7.60 -5.62 -5.20
N LEU A 145 7.94 -4.56 -4.46
CA LEU A 145 8.47 -4.68 -3.10
C LEU A 145 7.41 -5.21 -2.12
N GLU A 146 6.17 -4.72 -2.20
CA GLU A 146 5.03 -5.23 -1.40
C GLU A 146 4.80 -6.71 -1.70
N ASP A 147 4.67 -7.08 -2.98
CA ASP A 147 4.36 -8.44 -3.40
C ASP A 147 5.49 -9.44 -3.06
N GLU A 148 6.77 -9.02 -3.15
CA GLU A 148 7.92 -9.83 -2.73
C GLU A 148 7.82 -10.22 -1.24
N SER A 149 7.44 -9.26 -0.39
CA SER A 149 7.37 -9.48 1.06
C SER A 149 6.23 -10.37 1.53
N LEU A 150 5.22 -10.59 0.69
CA LEU A 150 4.12 -11.47 1.07
C LEU A 150 4.56 -12.93 1.10
N PHE A 151 5.49 -13.33 0.23
CA PHE A 151 5.88 -14.73 0.04
C PHE A 151 7.29 -15.06 0.54
N ASN A 152 8.14 -14.05 0.73
CA ASN A 152 9.50 -14.26 1.22
C ASN A 152 9.53 -14.89 2.63
N ASP A 153 8.61 -14.49 3.51
CA ASP A 153 8.48 -14.99 4.88
C ASP A 153 8.13 -16.48 4.89
N ALA A 154 7.26 -16.90 3.97
CA ALA A 154 6.94 -18.31 3.79
C ALA A 154 8.18 -19.10 3.40
N THR A 155 8.95 -18.59 2.43
CA THR A 155 10.18 -19.23 1.98
C THR A 155 11.22 -19.30 3.11
N ALA A 156 11.38 -18.21 3.85
CA ALA A 156 12.29 -18.12 4.98
C ALA A 156 11.91 -19.10 6.10
N LEU A 157 10.64 -19.16 6.50
CA LEU A 157 10.18 -20.07 7.55
C LEU A 157 10.29 -21.54 7.14
N VAL A 158 10.00 -21.89 5.88
CA VAL A 158 10.21 -23.27 5.41
C VAL A 158 11.71 -23.60 5.41
N ALA A 159 12.56 -22.73 4.88
CA ALA A 159 14.01 -22.93 4.89
C ALA A 159 14.57 -23.07 6.32
N LEU A 160 14.07 -22.27 7.27
CA LEU A 160 14.39 -22.35 8.69
C LEU A 160 13.98 -23.70 9.29
N ARG A 161 12.74 -24.15 9.07
CA ARG A 161 12.25 -25.45 9.58
C ARG A 161 13.05 -26.62 9.01
N THR A 162 13.35 -26.59 7.71
CA THR A 162 14.20 -27.60 7.07
C THR A 162 15.61 -27.60 7.67
N ALA A 163 16.18 -26.42 7.92
CA ALA A 163 17.49 -26.30 8.54
C ALA A 163 17.49 -26.85 9.97
N LEU A 164 16.46 -26.57 10.77
CA LEU A 164 16.28 -27.13 12.10
C LEU A 164 16.10 -28.65 12.06
N ALA A 165 15.29 -29.18 11.13
CA ALA A 165 15.16 -30.63 10.94
C ALA A 165 16.50 -31.29 10.58
N ALA A 166 17.32 -30.62 9.78
CA ALA A 166 18.67 -31.08 9.41
C ALA A 166 19.68 -31.02 10.57
N THR A 167 19.37 -30.36 11.69
CA THR A 167 20.19 -30.48 12.92
C THR A 167 19.91 -31.78 13.67
N ALA A 168 18.70 -32.33 13.54
CA ALA A 168 18.27 -33.57 14.19
C ALA A 168 18.62 -34.83 13.38
N GLY A 169 19.01 -34.69 12.11
CA GLY A 169 19.37 -35.81 11.24
C GLY A 169 19.76 -35.35 9.82
N THR A 170 20.03 -36.28 8.92
CA THR A 170 20.35 -35.95 7.52
C THR A 170 19.08 -35.74 6.72
N VAL A 171 18.88 -34.55 6.17
CA VAL A 171 17.78 -34.25 5.23
C VAL A 171 18.35 -34.19 3.82
N SER A 172 17.74 -34.89 2.86
CA SER A 172 18.15 -34.77 1.47
C SER A 172 17.59 -33.49 0.82
N VAL A 173 18.33 -32.93 -0.13
CA VAL A 173 17.90 -31.72 -0.87
C VAL A 173 16.57 -31.95 -1.61
N TRP A 174 16.33 -33.18 -2.07
CA TRP A 174 15.11 -33.53 -2.79
C TRP A 174 13.89 -33.61 -1.86
N GLU A 175 14.05 -34.18 -0.67
CA GLU A 175 13.01 -34.17 0.37
C GLU A 175 12.69 -32.75 0.81
N ALA A 176 13.72 -31.91 1.05
CA ALA A 176 13.52 -30.50 1.37
C ALA A 176 12.73 -29.75 0.28
N GLY A 177 13.03 -30.01 -1.00
CA GLY A 177 12.29 -29.43 -2.13
C GLY A 177 10.84 -29.93 -2.22
N ALA A 178 10.62 -31.23 -1.96
CA ALA A 178 9.28 -31.82 -1.93
C ALA A 178 8.44 -31.27 -0.77
N ASP A 179 9.01 -31.20 0.43
CA ASP A 179 8.38 -30.63 1.62
C ASP A 179 8.02 -29.15 1.41
N PHE A 180 8.89 -28.39 0.75
CA PHE A 180 8.59 -27.02 0.36
C PHE A 180 7.38 -26.92 -0.57
N LEU A 181 7.34 -27.74 -1.63
CA LEU A 181 6.22 -27.75 -2.57
C LEU A 181 4.92 -28.21 -1.93
N LEU A 182 4.97 -29.21 -1.04
CA LEU A 182 3.82 -29.68 -0.27
C LEU A 182 3.33 -28.60 0.72
N ALA A 183 4.24 -27.94 1.43
CA ALA A 183 3.88 -26.88 2.36
C ALA A 183 3.27 -25.67 1.63
N ALA A 184 3.86 -25.27 0.50
CA ALA A 184 3.36 -24.16 -0.31
C ALA A 184 2.02 -24.48 -0.99
N GLY A 185 1.90 -25.65 -1.63
CA GLY A 185 0.68 -26.11 -2.27
C GLY A 185 -0.46 -26.35 -1.27
N GLY A 186 -0.15 -26.98 -0.13
CA GLY A 186 -1.10 -27.19 0.97
C GLY A 186 -1.57 -25.87 1.57
N GLY A 187 -0.66 -24.91 1.78
CA GLY A 187 -0.99 -23.58 2.28
C GLY A 187 -1.92 -22.84 1.32
N ALA A 188 -1.58 -22.86 0.02
CA ALA A 188 -2.43 -22.26 -1.01
C ALA A 188 -3.82 -22.92 -1.07
N ALA A 189 -3.91 -24.24 -0.99
CA ALA A 189 -5.18 -24.97 -0.99
C ALA A 189 -6.05 -24.61 0.23
N VAL A 190 -5.47 -24.59 1.43
CA VAL A 190 -6.18 -24.16 2.66
C VAL A 190 -6.64 -22.70 2.53
N GLY A 191 -5.78 -21.81 2.05
CA GLY A 191 -6.12 -20.40 1.83
C GLY A 191 -7.29 -20.21 0.88
N VAL A 192 -7.33 -20.96 -0.23
CA VAL A 192 -8.46 -20.99 -1.17
C VAL A 192 -9.74 -21.47 -0.48
N ILE A 193 -9.68 -22.61 0.21
CA ILE A 193 -10.85 -23.18 0.90
C ILE A 193 -11.43 -22.18 1.90
N VAL A 194 -10.58 -21.62 2.76
CA VAL A 194 -10.99 -20.64 3.78
C VAL A 194 -11.55 -19.38 3.14
N ALA A 195 -10.94 -18.88 2.05
CA ALA A 195 -11.49 -17.73 1.33
C ALA A 195 -12.90 -17.97 0.81
N TYR A 196 -13.19 -19.15 0.23
CA TYR A 196 -14.52 -19.50 -0.25
C TYR A 196 -15.54 -19.66 0.89
N LEU A 197 -15.15 -20.28 2.00
CA LEU A 197 -16.01 -20.41 3.18
C LEU A 197 -16.39 -19.04 3.76
N LEU A 198 -15.39 -18.15 3.91
CA LEU A 198 -15.62 -16.78 4.39
C LEU A 198 -16.43 -15.97 3.38
N ALA A 199 -16.18 -16.13 2.08
CA ALA A 199 -16.96 -15.46 1.03
C ALA A 199 -18.44 -15.86 1.07
N MET A 200 -18.74 -17.15 1.29
CA MET A 200 -20.11 -17.64 1.44
C MET A 200 -20.82 -16.96 2.63
N LEU A 201 -20.11 -16.77 3.74
CA LEU A 201 -20.66 -16.10 4.91
C LEU A 201 -20.81 -14.59 4.68
N ARG A 202 -19.80 -13.92 4.11
CA ARG A 202 -19.82 -12.47 3.78
C ARG A 202 -21.00 -12.11 2.88
N ARG A 203 -21.33 -12.95 1.90
CA ARG A 203 -22.50 -12.73 1.01
C ARG A 203 -23.84 -12.67 1.76
N ARG A 204 -23.92 -13.17 3.01
CA ARG A 204 -25.13 -13.12 3.85
C ARG A 204 -25.06 -12.03 4.92
N ILE A 205 -23.91 -11.40 5.13
CA ILE A 205 -23.70 -10.36 6.15
C ILE A 205 -23.75 -8.99 5.49
N THR A 206 -24.70 -8.16 5.90
CA THR A 206 -24.80 -6.77 5.45
C THR A 206 -24.31 -5.78 6.51
N ASP A 207 -24.27 -6.19 7.78
CA ASP A 207 -23.82 -5.37 8.90
C ASP A 207 -22.29 -5.15 8.86
N PRO A 208 -21.81 -3.88 8.91
CA PRO A 208 -20.38 -3.57 8.87
C PRO A 208 -19.56 -4.14 10.03
N VAL A 209 -20.14 -4.23 11.23
CA VAL A 209 -19.43 -4.72 12.42
C VAL A 209 -19.19 -6.22 12.28
N MET A 210 -20.22 -6.97 11.90
CA MET A 210 -20.10 -8.42 11.69
C MET A 210 -19.15 -8.78 10.54
N ASP A 211 -19.19 -8.03 9.44
CA ASP A 211 -18.25 -8.24 8.34
C ASP A 211 -16.80 -7.92 8.75
N THR A 212 -16.59 -6.90 9.58
CA THR A 212 -15.28 -6.59 10.17
C THR A 212 -14.82 -7.69 11.12
N THR A 213 -15.70 -8.21 11.98
CA THR A 213 -15.37 -9.33 12.88
C THR A 213 -14.94 -10.56 12.08
N LEU A 214 -15.64 -10.87 11.00
CA LEU A 214 -15.27 -11.98 10.11
C LEU A 214 -13.91 -11.74 9.45
N SER A 215 -13.62 -10.49 9.09
CA SER A 215 -12.32 -10.09 8.58
C SER A 215 -11.19 -10.32 9.60
N PHE A 216 -11.40 -9.95 10.86
CA PHE A 216 -10.41 -10.20 11.92
C PHE A 216 -10.15 -11.70 12.18
N LEU A 217 -11.17 -12.54 11.96
CA LEU A 217 -11.04 -13.99 12.08
C LEU A 217 -10.25 -14.60 10.89
N ALA A 218 -10.37 -14.03 9.70
CA ALA A 218 -9.81 -14.55 8.45
C ALA A 218 -8.32 -14.96 8.53
N PRO A 219 -7.38 -14.12 9.03
CA PRO A 219 -5.97 -14.51 9.15
C PRO A 219 -5.78 -15.78 9.99
N PHE A 220 -6.45 -15.88 11.14
CA PHE A 220 -6.29 -17.04 12.02
C PHE A 220 -6.97 -18.28 11.47
N ALA A 221 -8.15 -18.12 10.84
CA ALA A 221 -8.88 -19.19 10.19
C ALA A 221 -8.11 -19.80 9.01
N ALA A 222 -7.25 -19.03 8.34
CA ALA A 222 -6.36 -19.53 7.30
C ALA A 222 -5.06 -20.11 7.87
N TYR A 223 -4.44 -19.41 8.84
CA TYR A 223 -3.14 -19.77 9.39
C TYR A 223 -3.16 -21.06 10.20
N LEU A 224 -4.07 -21.18 11.18
CA LEU A 224 -4.06 -22.27 12.16
C LEU A 224 -4.31 -23.65 11.52
N PRO A 225 -5.31 -23.84 10.63
CA PRO A 225 -5.52 -25.14 10.00
C PRO A 225 -4.35 -25.53 9.09
N ALA A 226 -3.76 -24.59 8.37
CA ALA A 226 -2.60 -24.86 7.52
C ALA A 226 -1.41 -25.36 8.36
N GLU A 227 -1.08 -24.68 9.45
CA GLU A 227 0.00 -25.11 10.34
C GLU A 227 -0.28 -26.47 10.99
N SER A 228 -1.54 -26.77 11.32
CA SER A 228 -1.92 -28.05 11.94
C SER A 228 -1.68 -29.27 11.04
N ILE A 229 -1.65 -29.08 9.71
CA ILE A 229 -1.34 -30.11 8.72
C ILE A 229 0.08 -29.98 8.15
N HIS A 230 0.95 -29.22 8.83
CA HIS A 230 2.31 -28.90 8.40
C HIS A 230 2.41 -28.19 7.04
N ALA A 231 1.33 -27.53 6.61
CA ALA A 231 1.35 -26.63 5.47
C ALA A 231 1.76 -25.20 5.87
N SER A 232 2.09 -24.35 4.89
CA SER A 232 2.52 -22.98 5.17
C SER A 232 1.32 -22.10 5.57
N GLY A 233 1.24 -21.73 6.85
CA GLY A 233 0.23 -20.79 7.35
C GLY A 233 0.35 -19.40 6.71
N VAL A 234 1.58 -18.94 6.43
CA VAL A 234 1.85 -17.67 5.74
C VAL A 234 1.20 -17.65 4.35
N ILE A 235 1.43 -18.69 3.53
CA ILE A 235 0.84 -18.77 2.19
C ILE A 235 -0.69 -18.88 2.26
N ALA A 236 -1.22 -19.62 3.24
CA ALA A 236 -2.67 -19.73 3.43
C ALA A 236 -3.32 -18.37 3.70
N VAL A 237 -2.73 -17.55 4.58
CA VAL A 237 -3.21 -16.20 4.89
C VAL A 237 -3.12 -15.28 3.66
N VAL A 238 -1.99 -15.29 2.95
CA VAL A 238 -1.78 -14.44 1.78
C VAL A 238 -2.77 -14.78 0.67
N VAL A 239 -2.90 -16.05 0.33
CA VAL A 239 -3.86 -16.51 -0.70
C VAL A 239 -5.30 -16.19 -0.28
N CYS A 240 -5.64 -16.40 0.99
CA CYS A 240 -6.96 -16.05 1.51
C CYS A 240 -7.25 -14.55 1.40
N GLY A 241 -6.31 -13.71 1.86
CA GLY A 241 -6.41 -12.25 1.82
C GLY A 241 -6.53 -11.70 0.42
N MET A 242 -5.71 -12.17 -0.53
CA MET A 242 -5.77 -11.73 -1.93
C MET A 242 -7.11 -12.07 -2.60
N ILE A 243 -7.66 -13.27 -2.37
CA ILE A 243 -8.96 -13.68 -2.94
C ILE A 243 -10.10 -12.84 -2.36
N LEU A 244 -10.11 -12.64 -1.03
CA LEU A 244 -11.13 -11.83 -0.36
C LEU A 244 -11.04 -10.36 -0.76
N GLY A 245 -9.83 -9.79 -0.81
CA GLY A 245 -9.59 -8.39 -1.20
C GLY A 245 -9.99 -8.10 -2.64
N HIS A 246 -9.65 -9.00 -3.59
CA HIS A 246 -10.02 -8.82 -5.00
C HIS A 246 -11.54 -8.83 -5.22
N ASN A 247 -12.28 -9.67 -4.49
CA ASN A 247 -13.72 -9.83 -4.64
C ASN A 247 -14.57 -8.99 -3.65
N ALA A 248 -13.93 -8.25 -2.74
CA ALA A 248 -14.58 -7.35 -1.79
C ALA A 248 -15.62 -6.40 -2.43
N PRO A 249 -15.39 -5.80 -3.61
CA PRO A 249 -16.39 -4.96 -4.28
C PRO A 249 -17.71 -5.70 -4.60
N ALA A 250 -17.63 -7.00 -4.88
CA ALA A 250 -18.79 -7.81 -5.27
C ALA A 250 -19.52 -8.45 -4.09
N TRP A 251 -18.85 -8.70 -2.96
CA TRP A 251 -19.44 -9.46 -1.84
C TRP A 251 -19.75 -8.65 -0.60
N GLN A 252 -19.19 -7.44 -0.45
CA GLN A 252 -19.39 -6.60 0.73
C GLN A 252 -20.23 -5.36 0.41
N SER A 253 -20.88 -4.82 1.44
CA SER A 253 -21.47 -3.49 1.35
C SER A 253 -20.37 -2.41 1.31
N ALA A 254 -20.69 -1.22 0.78
CA ALA A 254 -19.76 -0.10 0.80
C ALA A 254 -19.36 0.31 2.23
N ALA A 255 -20.30 0.25 3.17
CA ALA A 255 -20.06 0.56 4.58
C ALA A 255 -19.09 -0.45 5.23
N SER A 256 -19.29 -1.76 4.99
CA SER A 256 -18.40 -2.82 5.46
C SER A 256 -16.97 -2.63 4.92
N ARG A 257 -16.83 -2.33 3.62
CA ARG A 257 -15.51 -2.04 3.01
C ARG A 257 -14.81 -0.84 3.63
N ILE A 258 -15.55 0.22 3.97
CA ILE A 258 -14.98 1.41 4.62
C ILE A 258 -14.53 1.06 6.05
N ALA A 259 -15.40 0.39 6.82
CA ALA A 259 -15.11 -0.02 8.18
C ALA A 259 -13.89 -0.95 8.25
N GLU A 260 -13.84 -1.99 7.40
CA GLU A 260 -12.73 -2.92 7.31
C GLU A 260 -11.40 -2.23 7.00
N ARG A 261 -11.38 -1.31 6.01
CA ARG A 261 -10.16 -0.54 5.69
C ARG A 261 -9.66 0.32 6.86
N ILE A 262 -10.56 1.03 7.54
CA ILE A 262 -10.20 1.89 8.67
C ILE A 262 -9.66 1.03 9.82
N ASN A 263 -10.38 -0.03 10.18
CA ASN A 263 -10.01 -0.92 11.27
C ASN A 263 -8.67 -1.60 11.02
N TRP A 264 -8.44 -2.15 9.81
CA TRP A 264 -7.15 -2.77 9.49
C TRP A 264 -6.00 -1.78 9.42
N ARG A 265 -6.23 -0.53 8.95
CA ARG A 265 -5.20 0.51 9.01
C ARG A 265 -4.78 0.81 10.45
N THR A 266 -5.75 0.87 11.38
CA THR A 266 -5.47 1.08 12.81
C THR A 266 -4.74 -0.12 13.43
N ILE A 267 -5.20 -1.34 13.17
CA ILE A 267 -4.56 -2.56 13.69
C ILE A 267 -3.13 -2.68 13.16
N GLN A 268 -2.94 -2.52 11.84
CA GLN A 268 -1.62 -2.54 11.22
C GLN A 268 -0.67 -1.56 11.90
N PHE A 269 -1.10 -0.30 12.06
CA PHE A 269 -0.31 0.72 12.73
C PHE A 269 0.08 0.32 14.17
N ILE A 270 -0.87 -0.19 14.95
CA ILE A 270 -0.61 -0.62 16.34
C ILE A 270 0.37 -1.79 16.37
N LEU A 271 0.15 -2.81 15.54
CA LEU A 271 0.98 -4.01 15.51
C LEU A 271 2.40 -3.69 15.05
N GLU A 272 2.57 -2.98 13.92
CA GLU A 272 3.88 -2.57 13.42
C GLU A 272 4.63 -1.72 14.46
N SER A 273 3.95 -0.73 15.04
CA SER A 273 4.59 0.18 15.99
C SER A 273 4.97 -0.52 17.29
N ALA A 274 4.11 -1.39 17.80
CA ALA A 274 4.39 -2.20 18.97
C ALA A 274 5.61 -3.08 18.74
N VAL A 275 5.71 -3.74 17.57
CA VAL A 275 6.85 -4.60 17.30
C VAL A 275 8.16 -3.81 17.25
N PHE A 276 8.24 -2.67 16.56
CA PHE A 276 9.49 -1.90 16.50
C PHE A 276 9.93 -1.42 17.89
N VAL A 277 9.01 -1.02 18.76
CA VAL A 277 9.33 -0.67 20.15
C VAL A 277 9.83 -1.89 20.93
N LEU A 278 9.15 -3.04 20.81
CA LEU A 278 9.54 -4.28 21.49
C LEU A 278 10.91 -4.78 21.04
N ILE A 279 11.22 -4.67 19.74
CA ILE A 279 12.55 -4.96 19.19
C ILE A 279 13.60 -4.07 19.85
N GLY A 280 13.34 -2.76 19.92
CA GLY A 280 14.24 -1.82 20.58
C GLY A 280 14.47 -2.17 22.05
N LEU A 281 13.42 -2.59 22.77
CA LEU A 281 13.51 -2.99 24.17
C LEU A 281 14.38 -4.24 24.40
N GLN A 282 14.46 -5.14 23.41
CA GLN A 282 15.29 -6.35 23.50
C GLN A 282 16.77 -6.12 23.19
N VAL A 283 17.14 -5.00 22.57
CA VAL A 283 18.52 -4.73 22.12
C VAL A 283 19.53 -4.92 23.24
N ARG A 284 19.24 -4.35 24.42
CA ARG A 284 20.16 -4.41 25.56
C ARG A 284 20.43 -5.86 26.01
N GLY A 285 19.39 -6.65 26.24
CA GLY A 285 19.54 -8.04 26.68
C GLY A 285 20.27 -8.91 25.65
N ILE A 286 20.02 -8.69 24.35
CA ILE A 286 20.72 -9.41 23.28
C ILE A 286 22.20 -9.04 23.22
N VAL A 287 22.53 -7.74 23.32
CA VAL A 287 23.91 -7.26 23.28
C VAL A 287 24.68 -7.74 24.51
N GLU A 288 24.10 -7.60 25.71
CA GLU A 288 24.73 -8.07 26.96
C GLU A 288 24.94 -9.59 26.93
N GLY A 289 23.96 -10.38 26.48
CA GLY A 289 24.09 -11.82 26.37
C GLY A 289 25.18 -12.27 25.38
N ALA A 290 25.31 -11.59 24.24
CA ALA A 290 26.36 -11.89 23.27
C ALA A 290 27.75 -11.42 23.73
N TRP A 291 27.83 -10.29 24.45
CA TRP A 291 29.09 -9.73 24.95
C TRP A 291 29.75 -10.61 26.02
N HIS A 292 28.94 -11.37 26.77
CA HIS A 292 29.37 -12.34 27.77
C HIS A 292 29.50 -13.78 27.23
N SER A 293 29.41 -13.96 25.90
CA SER A 293 29.63 -15.27 25.29
C SER A 293 31.11 -15.66 25.32
N ASP A 294 31.41 -16.95 25.18
CA ASP A 294 32.78 -17.49 25.14
C ASP A 294 33.58 -17.11 23.87
N LEU A 295 32.99 -16.31 22.96
CA LEU A 295 33.64 -15.86 21.74
C LEU A 295 34.46 -14.59 21.97
N ASP A 296 35.58 -14.51 21.26
CA ASP A 296 36.42 -13.31 21.21
C ASP A 296 35.63 -12.11 20.65
N HIS A 297 35.76 -10.94 21.30
CA HIS A 297 35.03 -9.72 20.93
C HIS A 297 35.34 -9.26 19.51
N ALA A 298 36.57 -9.46 19.01
CA ALA A 298 36.89 -9.10 17.64
C ALA A 298 36.16 -10.00 16.63
N THR A 299 36.09 -11.31 16.92
CA THR A 299 35.33 -12.28 16.11
C THR A 299 33.84 -11.94 16.11
N LEU A 300 33.29 -11.52 17.25
CA LEU A 300 31.90 -11.06 17.37
C LEU A 300 31.61 -9.84 16.47
N VAL A 301 32.45 -8.82 16.54
CA VAL A 301 32.28 -7.60 15.72
C VAL A 301 32.46 -7.90 14.23
N TRP A 302 33.46 -8.68 13.85
CA TRP A 302 33.72 -9.04 12.46
C TRP A 302 32.61 -9.90 11.87
N SER A 303 32.09 -10.88 12.61
CA SER A 303 30.95 -11.69 12.17
C SER A 303 29.69 -10.83 11.99
N ALA A 304 29.42 -9.89 12.91
CA ALA A 304 28.30 -8.96 12.76
C ALA A 304 28.43 -8.08 11.51
N LEU A 305 29.60 -7.50 11.27
CA LEU A 305 29.85 -6.68 10.07
C LEU A 305 29.78 -7.51 8.78
N ALA A 306 30.34 -8.72 8.78
CA ALA A 306 30.35 -9.61 7.62
C ALA A 306 28.94 -10.07 7.25
N VAL A 307 28.11 -10.42 8.24
CA VAL A 307 26.72 -10.83 8.02
C VAL A 307 25.88 -9.66 7.51
N VAL A 308 26.03 -8.45 8.05
CA VAL A 308 25.37 -7.25 7.49
C VAL A 308 25.80 -7.03 6.05
N ALA A 309 27.10 -7.07 5.77
CA ALA A 309 27.64 -6.81 4.44
C ALA A 309 27.15 -7.84 3.41
N VAL A 310 27.25 -9.14 3.72
CA VAL A 310 26.80 -10.19 2.78
C VAL A 310 25.29 -10.10 2.54
N THR A 311 24.52 -9.81 3.58
CA THR A 311 23.06 -9.64 3.49
C THR A 311 22.72 -8.43 2.61
N MET A 312 23.44 -7.31 2.73
CA MET A 312 23.26 -6.14 1.88
C MET A 312 23.71 -6.35 0.44
N LEU A 313 24.79 -7.11 0.21
CA LEU A 313 25.35 -7.35 -1.13
C LEU A 313 24.63 -8.45 -1.90
N ALA A 314 24.03 -9.43 -1.22
CA ALA A 314 23.35 -10.56 -1.85
C ALA A 314 22.24 -10.10 -2.80
N ARG A 315 21.47 -9.08 -2.41
CA ARG A 315 20.35 -8.55 -3.21
C ARG A 315 20.80 -7.87 -4.51
N PRO A 316 21.75 -6.92 -4.51
CA PRO A 316 22.41 -6.44 -5.73
C PRO A 316 22.95 -7.55 -6.63
N ILE A 317 23.72 -8.49 -6.06
CA ILE A 317 24.32 -9.58 -6.84
C ILE A 317 23.23 -10.39 -7.56
N TRP A 318 22.15 -10.74 -6.86
CA TRP A 318 21.05 -11.50 -7.43
C TRP A 318 20.23 -10.72 -8.46
N VAL A 319 19.86 -9.46 -8.17
CA VAL A 319 19.01 -8.65 -9.06
C VAL A 319 19.74 -8.33 -10.35
N PHE A 320 21.02 -7.93 -10.29
CA PHE A 320 21.81 -7.69 -11.50
C PHE A 320 22.14 -9.00 -12.23
N GLY A 321 22.48 -10.07 -11.51
CA GLY A 321 22.78 -11.38 -12.08
C GLY A 321 21.58 -11.98 -12.83
N SER A 322 20.41 -12.00 -12.20
CA SER A 322 19.17 -12.50 -12.83
C SER A 322 18.73 -11.64 -14.02
N SER A 323 18.92 -10.32 -13.96
CA SER A 323 18.67 -9.43 -15.10
C SER A 323 19.58 -9.74 -16.29
N LEU A 324 20.88 -9.96 -16.05
CA LEU A 324 21.86 -10.28 -17.08
C LEU A 324 21.56 -11.64 -17.73
N VAL A 325 21.23 -12.65 -16.93
CA VAL A 325 20.81 -13.98 -17.41
C VAL A 325 19.53 -13.87 -18.25
N SER A 326 18.52 -13.12 -17.79
CA SER A 326 17.27 -12.96 -18.53
C SER A 326 17.46 -12.23 -19.87
N ARG A 327 18.39 -11.28 -19.94
CA ARG A 327 18.77 -10.60 -21.19
C ARG A 327 19.48 -11.56 -22.15
N SER A 328 20.41 -12.37 -21.64
CA SER A 328 21.14 -13.35 -22.46
C SER A 328 20.23 -14.45 -23.03
N LEU A 329 19.11 -14.77 -22.37
CA LEU A 329 18.13 -15.76 -22.81
C LEU A 329 17.07 -15.19 -23.76
N GLY A 330 17.18 -13.93 -24.20
CA GLY A 330 16.23 -13.29 -25.12
C GLY A 330 14.82 -13.05 -24.53
N ASN A 331 14.65 -13.25 -23.22
CA ASN A 331 13.35 -13.36 -22.54
C ASN A 331 12.99 -12.12 -21.71
N GLY A 332 13.63 -10.97 -21.93
CA GLY A 332 13.46 -9.78 -21.08
C GLY A 332 13.28 -8.49 -21.85
N SER A 333 12.18 -7.78 -21.58
CA SER A 333 12.12 -6.33 -21.81
C SER A 333 13.19 -5.65 -20.96
N ALA A 334 13.85 -4.63 -21.50
CA ALA A 334 14.92 -3.92 -20.79
C ALA A 334 14.32 -3.11 -19.62
N VAL A 335 14.31 -3.69 -18.41
CA VAL A 335 14.03 -2.92 -17.18
C VAL A 335 15.07 -1.80 -17.10
N PRO A 336 14.66 -0.53 -16.89
CA PRO A 336 15.58 0.58 -16.77
C PRO A 336 16.60 0.34 -15.67
N ALA A 337 17.87 0.70 -15.92
CA ALA A 337 18.96 0.45 -14.97
C ALA A 337 18.71 1.13 -13.61
N GLY A 338 18.06 2.30 -13.59
CA GLY A 338 17.70 3.00 -12.36
C GLY A 338 16.69 2.23 -11.49
N GLU A 339 15.70 1.57 -12.10
CA GLU A 339 14.73 0.75 -11.36
C GLU A 339 15.42 -0.47 -10.74
N LEU A 340 16.32 -1.12 -11.48
CA LEU A 340 17.10 -2.26 -10.99
C LEU A 340 17.97 -1.87 -9.78
N VAL A 341 18.66 -0.73 -9.84
CA VAL A 341 19.47 -0.22 -8.73
C VAL A 341 18.60 -0.03 -7.48
N VAL A 342 17.44 0.61 -7.62
CA VAL A 342 16.55 0.88 -6.47
C VAL A 342 15.92 -0.39 -5.92
N VAL A 343 15.39 -1.27 -6.76
CA VAL A 343 14.86 -2.58 -6.33
C VAL A 343 15.94 -3.37 -5.61
N SER A 344 17.18 -3.32 -6.09
CA SER A 344 18.30 -4.05 -5.47
C SER A 344 18.74 -3.48 -4.12
N TRP A 345 18.55 -2.18 -3.90
CA TRP A 345 18.95 -1.51 -2.65
C TRP A 345 17.82 -1.44 -1.61
N ALA A 346 16.56 -1.55 -2.04
CA ALA A 346 15.37 -1.46 -1.19
C ALA A 346 15.05 -2.77 -0.43
N GLY A 347 16.06 -3.43 0.15
CA GLY A 347 15.91 -4.68 0.88
C GLY A 347 16.06 -4.53 2.39
N MET A 348 15.38 -3.59 3.05
CA MET A 348 15.48 -3.45 4.51
C MET A 348 14.96 -4.70 5.22
N ARG A 349 15.54 -5.09 6.36
CA ARG A 349 15.09 -6.23 7.17
C ARG A 349 14.28 -5.70 8.34
N GLY A 350 13.37 -6.50 8.87
CA GLY A 350 12.43 -6.00 9.86
C GLY A 350 12.00 -7.05 10.87
N VAL A 351 10.74 -6.94 11.25
CA VAL A 351 10.11 -7.68 12.35
C VAL A 351 10.33 -9.19 12.25
N VAL A 352 10.10 -9.74 11.07
CA VAL A 352 10.04 -11.19 10.89
C VAL A 352 11.41 -11.83 11.12
N THR A 353 12.50 -11.14 10.82
CA THR A 353 13.86 -11.60 11.14
C THR A 353 14.06 -11.78 12.65
N LEU A 354 13.61 -10.84 13.47
CA LEU A 354 13.72 -10.96 14.93
C LEU A 354 12.73 -11.97 15.49
N ALA A 355 11.56 -12.12 14.89
CA ALA A 355 10.62 -13.17 15.26
C ALA A 355 11.21 -14.57 15.01
N ALA A 356 11.77 -14.75 13.81
CA ALA A 356 12.24 -16.03 13.35
C ALA A 356 13.50 -16.48 14.09
N VAL A 357 14.38 -15.56 14.52
CA VAL A 357 15.56 -15.94 15.33
C VAL A 357 15.17 -16.53 16.69
N LEU A 358 13.99 -16.17 17.22
CA LEU A 358 13.49 -16.71 18.49
C LEU A 358 12.96 -18.15 18.34
N LEU A 359 12.84 -18.68 17.12
CA LEU A 359 12.49 -20.09 16.87
C LEU A 359 13.68 -21.04 17.02
N LEU A 360 14.89 -20.51 17.13
CA LEU A 360 16.06 -21.32 17.43
C LEU A 360 15.93 -21.88 18.85
N SER A 361 16.16 -23.19 19.00
CA SER A 361 16.13 -23.87 20.30
C SER A 361 17.13 -23.24 21.28
N GLU A 362 16.82 -23.27 22.58
CA GLU A 362 17.74 -22.83 23.64
C GLU A 362 19.07 -23.58 23.62
N ASP A 363 19.07 -24.84 23.15
CA ASP A 363 20.25 -25.68 23.00
C ASP A 363 21.14 -25.31 21.79
N THR A 364 20.72 -24.34 20.98
CA THR A 364 21.46 -23.94 19.78
C THR A 364 22.82 -23.35 20.17
N PRO A 365 23.93 -23.83 19.59
CA PRO A 365 25.25 -23.30 19.90
C PRO A 365 25.31 -21.81 19.53
N LEU A 366 25.87 -21.01 20.45
CA LEU A 366 26.05 -19.56 20.27
C LEU A 366 24.73 -18.80 20.03
N LEU A 367 23.61 -19.26 20.56
CA LEU A 367 22.28 -18.64 20.39
C LEU A 367 22.27 -17.13 20.64
N ALA A 368 22.92 -16.66 21.72
CA ALA A 368 22.99 -15.22 22.03
C ALA A 368 23.69 -14.43 20.90
N VAL A 369 24.72 -15.00 20.29
CA VAL A 369 25.42 -14.39 19.15
C VAL A 369 24.56 -14.43 17.90
N LEU A 370 23.86 -15.53 17.62
CA LEU A 370 22.93 -15.60 16.47
C LEU A 370 21.79 -14.56 16.60
N LYS A 371 21.25 -14.37 17.81
CA LYS A 371 20.29 -13.29 18.12
C LYS A 371 20.89 -11.90 17.86
N LEU A 372 22.13 -11.67 18.29
CA LEU A 372 22.85 -10.42 18.00
C LEU A 372 23.04 -10.21 16.49
N LEU A 373 23.44 -11.23 15.74
CA LEU A 373 23.64 -11.13 14.29
C LEU A 373 22.33 -10.75 13.58
N ALA A 374 21.22 -11.40 13.93
CA ALA A 374 19.90 -11.05 13.39
C ALA A 374 19.51 -9.60 13.73
N LEU A 375 19.74 -9.19 14.98
CA LEU A 375 19.47 -7.82 15.42
C LEU A 375 20.31 -6.79 14.67
N VAL A 376 21.62 -7.03 14.50
CA VAL A 376 22.54 -6.12 13.82
C VAL A 376 22.25 -6.06 12.32
N VAL A 377 21.76 -7.15 11.70
CA VAL A 377 21.22 -7.10 10.32
C VAL A 377 20.00 -6.20 10.23
N VAL A 378 19.01 -6.37 11.11
CA VAL A 378 17.81 -5.52 11.11
C VAL A 378 18.19 -4.06 11.32
N ALA A 379 18.95 -3.76 12.37
CA ALA A 379 19.38 -2.40 12.68
C ALA A 379 20.26 -1.81 11.57
N GLY A 380 21.25 -2.56 11.08
CA GLY A 380 22.20 -2.12 10.04
C GLY A 380 21.51 -1.85 8.71
N THR A 381 20.60 -2.72 8.28
CA THR A 381 19.88 -2.52 7.02
C THR A 381 18.86 -1.38 7.11
N LEU A 382 18.14 -1.25 8.23
CA LEU A 382 17.25 -0.10 8.45
C LEU A 382 18.01 1.23 8.52
N LEU A 383 19.13 1.28 9.24
CA LEU A 383 19.96 2.49 9.37
C LEU A 383 20.61 2.85 8.05
N VAL A 384 21.30 1.92 7.39
CA VAL A 384 22.05 2.21 6.17
C VAL A 384 21.11 2.36 4.98
N GLN A 385 20.26 1.38 4.69
CA GLN A 385 19.39 1.42 3.51
C GLN A 385 18.23 2.41 3.70
N GLY A 386 17.62 2.47 4.88
CA GLY A 386 16.50 3.38 5.14
C GLY A 386 16.88 4.87 5.04
N THR A 387 18.11 5.25 5.41
CA THR A 387 18.59 6.64 5.26
C THR A 387 19.17 6.93 3.87
N SER A 388 19.83 5.96 3.22
CA SER A 388 20.47 6.16 1.92
C SER A 388 19.52 5.99 0.72
N LEU A 389 18.43 5.22 0.85
CA LEU A 389 17.47 4.99 -0.23
C LEU A 389 16.83 6.30 -0.75
N PRO A 390 16.36 7.24 0.11
CA PRO A 390 15.88 8.55 -0.35
C PRO A 390 16.91 9.32 -1.18
N TRP A 391 18.18 9.27 -0.76
CA TRP A 391 19.27 9.94 -1.48
C TRP A 391 19.52 9.28 -2.84
N LEU A 392 19.55 7.93 -2.88
CA LEU A 392 19.74 7.14 -4.10
C LEU A 392 18.65 7.41 -5.14
N VAL A 393 17.38 7.45 -4.72
CA VAL A 393 16.24 7.72 -5.61
C VAL A 393 16.31 9.14 -6.18
N ARG A 394 16.64 10.15 -5.37
CA ARG A 394 16.83 11.53 -5.85
C ARG A 394 18.00 11.64 -6.82
N TRP A 395 19.08 10.93 -6.56
CA TRP A 395 20.27 10.93 -7.42
C TRP A 395 19.97 10.31 -8.80
N LEU A 396 19.24 9.20 -8.84
CA LEU A 396 18.85 8.52 -10.07
C LEU A 396 17.72 9.24 -10.85
N ARG A 397 17.11 10.28 -10.26
CA ARG A 397 15.99 11.04 -10.84
C ARG A 397 14.88 10.13 -11.37
N LEU A 398 14.59 9.04 -10.65
CA LEU A 398 13.47 8.17 -10.99
C LEU A 398 12.19 9.01 -10.97
N ARG A 399 11.49 9.05 -12.11
CA ARG A 399 10.22 9.77 -12.22
C ARG A 399 9.23 9.18 -11.23
N ALA A 400 8.77 9.99 -10.28
CA ALA A 400 7.60 9.66 -9.49
C ALA A 400 6.41 9.44 -10.44
N PRO A 401 5.40 8.63 -10.06
CA PRO A 401 4.12 8.64 -10.75
C PRO A 401 3.65 10.08 -10.83
N SER A 402 3.35 10.60 -12.02
CA SER A 402 2.96 11.99 -12.11
C SER A 402 1.58 12.13 -11.46
N ARG A 403 1.47 13.04 -10.48
CA ARG A 403 0.18 13.30 -9.81
C ARG A 403 -0.87 13.79 -10.82
N ALA A 404 -0.38 14.46 -11.87
CA ALA A 404 -1.09 14.89 -13.05
C ALA A 404 -1.73 13.71 -13.83
N GLU A 405 -0.96 12.69 -14.23
CA GLU A 405 -1.51 11.49 -14.90
C GLU A 405 -2.47 10.73 -13.97
N ASP A 406 -2.19 10.67 -12.67
CA ASP A 406 -3.06 10.02 -11.70
C ASP A 406 -4.42 10.72 -11.56
N ALA A 407 -4.41 12.05 -11.52
CA ALA A 407 -5.62 12.86 -11.50
C ALA A 407 -6.41 12.68 -12.80
N LEU A 408 -5.73 12.65 -13.95
CA LEU A 408 -6.34 12.40 -15.27
C LEU A 408 -7.00 11.02 -15.33
N GLN A 409 -6.29 9.97 -14.94
CA GLN A 409 -6.81 8.61 -14.90
C GLN A 409 -8.00 8.50 -13.96
N LYS A 410 -7.92 9.13 -12.78
CA LYS A 410 -9.03 9.16 -11.82
C LYS A 410 -10.25 9.89 -12.39
N ALA A 411 -10.07 11.05 -13.03
CA ALA A 411 -11.15 11.79 -13.68
C ALA A 411 -11.81 10.95 -14.78
N ASN A 412 -11.00 10.28 -15.63
CA ASN A 412 -11.49 9.39 -16.68
C ASN A 412 -12.32 8.22 -16.11
N VAL A 413 -11.82 7.52 -15.10
CA VAL A 413 -12.56 6.39 -14.47
C VAL A 413 -13.84 6.87 -13.80
N LEU A 414 -13.83 8.04 -13.15
CA LEU A 414 -15.03 8.64 -12.57
C LEU A 414 -16.05 9.06 -13.62
N GLN A 415 -15.60 9.56 -14.77
CA GLN A 415 -16.45 9.91 -15.90
C GLN A 415 -17.14 8.67 -16.46
N GLN A 416 -16.38 7.61 -16.75
CA GLN A 416 -16.94 6.34 -17.24
C GLN A 416 -17.96 5.74 -16.26
N ALA A 417 -17.65 5.76 -14.96
CA ALA A 417 -18.58 5.31 -13.93
C ALA A 417 -19.85 6.19 -13.86
N THR A 418 -19.71 7.50 -14.09
CA THR A 418 -20.82 8.46 -14.13
C THR A 418 -21.71 8.22 -15.33
N ALA A 419 -21.13 8.06 -16.52
CA ALA A 419 -21.88 7.79 -17.74
C ALA A 419 -22.63 6.46 -17.68
N ALA A 420 -21.99 5.39 -17.19
CA ALA A 420 -22.68 4.12 -16.95
C ALA A 420 -23.84 4.27 -15.94
N GLY A 421 -23.67 5.09 -14.90
CA GLY A 421 -24.71 5.39 -13.93
C GLY A 421 -25.88 6.20 -14.52
N LEU A 422 -25.59 7.15 -15.41
CA LEU A 422 -26.60 7.94 -16.12
C LEU A 422 -27.36 7.10 -17.15
N ALA A 423 -26.69 6.23 -17.90
CA ALA A 423 -27.34 5.30 -18.81
C ALA A 423 -28.29 4.36 -18.05
N ALA A 424 -27.83 3.80 -16.92
CA ALA A 424 -28.68 2.97 -16.07
C ALA A 424 -29.85 3.76 -15.44
N LEU A 425 -29.67 5.05 -15.14
CA LEU A 425 -30.76 5.91 -14.70
C LEU A 425 -31.81 6.04 -15.79
N ASP A 426 -31.40 6.34 -17.03
CA ASP A 426 -32.30 6.53 -18.16
C ASP A 426 -33.12 5.28 -18.49
N GLU A 427 -32.54 4.08 -18.34
CA GLU A 427 -33.24 2.79 -18.48
C GLU A 427 -34.32 2.55 -17.40
N GLN A 428 -34.15 3.14 -16.20
CA GLN A 428 -35.04 2.94 -15.05
C GLN A 428 -36.11 4.02 -14.92
N ILE A 429 -36.06 5.09 -15.72
CA ILE A 429 -37.09 6.13 -15.72
C ILE A 429 -38.40 5.54 -16.23
N THR A 430 -39.44 5.64 -15.41
CA THR A 430 -40.82 5.30 -15.77
C THR A 430 -41.63 6.55 -16.03
N ALA A 431 -42.81 6.40 -16.66
CA ALA A 431 -43.73 7.50 -16.91
C ALA A 431 -44.18 8.23 -15.62
N ASP A 432 -44.17 7.54 -14.47
CA ASP A 432 -44.55 8.08 -13.17
C ASP A 432 -43.38 8.73 -12.41
N THR A 433 -42.16 8.69 -12.96
CA THR A 433 -40.98 9.21 -12.27
C THR A 433 -41.00 10.75 -12.26
N PRO A 434 -40.95 11.41 -11.09
CA PRO A 434 -40.97 12.86 -11.01
C PRO A 434 -39.74 13.50 -11.70
N PRO A 435 -39.92 14.45 -12.64
CA PRO A 435 -38.79 15.05 -13.37
C PRO A 435 -37.76 15.73 -12.46
N GLY A 436 -38.20 16.33 -11.34
CA GLY A 436 -37.31 16.98 -10.39
C GLY A 436 -36.34 15.99 -9.71
N VAL A 437 -36.74 14.75 -9.48
CA VAL A 437 -35.87 13.71 -8.90
C VAL A 437 -34.81 13.28 -9.92
N VAL A 438 -35.21 13.09 -11.18
CA VAL A 438 -34.29 12.78 -12.28
C VAL A 438 -33.25 13.88 -12.42
N GLN A 439 -33.68 15.15 -12.43
CA GLN A 439 -32.75 16.27 -12.55
C GLN A 439 -31.79 16.33 -11.36
N THR A 440 -32.29 16.15 -10.13
CA THR A 440 -31.44 16.14 -8.92
C THR A 440 -30.38 15.03 -8.97
N LEU A 441 -30.74 13.83 -9.46
CA LEU A 441 -29.78 12.73 -9.62
C LEU A 441 -28.74 13.06 -10.69
N ARG A 442 -29.17 13.58 -11.84
CA ARG A 442 -28.26 13.99 -12.92
C ARG A 442 -27.27 15.05 -12.43
N ASP A 443 -27.77 16.09 -11.77
CA ASP A 443 -26.95 17.18 -11.22
C ASP A 443 -25.95 16.67 -10.17
N ARG A 444 -26.37 15.75 -9.29
CA ARG A 444 -25.50 15.22 -8.23
C ARG A 444 -24.36 14.35 -8.77
N VAL A 445 -24.62 13.54 -9.79
CA VAL A 445 -23.59 12.67 -10.38
C VAL A 445 -22.68 13.48 -11.31
N SER A 446 -23.22 14.40 -12.11
CA SER A 446 -22.44 15.27 -12.99
C SER A 446 -21.51 16.18 -12.19
N TRP A 447 -21.98 16.75 -11.07
CA TRP A 447 -21.16 17.55 -10.17
C TRP A 447 -19.93 16.78 -9.66
N LYS A 448 -20.11 15.50 -9.28
CA LYS A 448 -19.01 14.65 -8.82
C LYS A 448 -17.97 14.38 -9.91
N ALA A 449 -18.40 14.17 -11.16
CA ALA A 449 -17.50 13.97 -12.28
C ALA A 449 -16.75 15.26 -12.63
N ASN A 450 -17.47 16.38 -12.71
CA ASN A 450 -16.94 17.71 -12.98
C ASN A 450 -15.89 18.14 -11.94
N ALA A 451 -16.14 17.88 -10.66
CA ALA A 451 -15.20 18.14 -9.57
C ALA A 451 -13.86 17.40 -9.72
N ALA A 452 -13.78 16.30 -10.48
CA ALA A 452 -12.53 15.61 -10.77
C ALA A 452 -11.76 16.27 -11.92
N TRP A 453 -12.48 16.79 -12.93
CA TRP A 453 -11.92 17.52 -14.06
C TRP A 453 -11.45 18.93 -13.70
N GLU A 454 -12.19 19.62 -12.83
CA GLU A 454 -11.81 20.94 -12.27
C GLU A 454 -10.41 20.93 -11.65
N ARG A 455 -9.98 19.81 -11.05
CA ARG A 455 -8.66 19.67 -10.40
C ARG A 455 -7.49 19.55 -11.37
N LEU A 456 -7.77 19.29 -12.64
CA LEU A 456 -6.74 19.22 -13.67
C LEU A 456 -6.35 20.61 -14.16
N GLY A 457 -7.27 21.58 -14.07
CA GLY A 457 -7.01 22.99 -14.37
C GLY A 457 -6.07 23.62 -13.34
N ARG A 458 -5.34 24.65 -13.77
CA ARG A 458 -4.34 25.34 -12.93
C ARG A 458 -4.96 26.04 -11.72
N ALA A 459 -4.17 26.17 -10.66
CA ALA A 459 -4.38 27.11 -9.55
C ALA A 459 -4.30 28.60 -9.97
N GLU A 460 -3.78 28.89 -11.17
CA GLU A 460 -3.61 30.25 -11.71
C GLU A 460 -4.87 30.82 -12.38
N SER A 461 -5.93 30.05 -12.61
CA SER A 461 -7.23 30.69 -12.78
C SER A 461 -7.59 31.25 -11.42
N GLU A 462 -7.48 32.56 -11.20
CA GLU A 462 -7.93 33.25 -9.97
C GLU A 462 -9.45 33.04 -9.68
N LEU A 463 -10.14 32.26 -10.52
CA LEU A 463 -11.53 31.88 -10.42
C LEU A 463 -11.72 30.71 -9.44
N VAL A 464 -12.47 30.97 -8.38
CA VAL A 464 -12.96 29.95 -7.45
C VAL A 464 -13.82 28.96 -8.24
N THR A 465 -13.47 27.66 -8.25
CA THR A 465 -14.28 26.66 -8.96
C THR A 465 -15.64 26.49 -8.28
N PRO A 466 -16.71 26.15 -9.03
CA PRO A 466 -18.02 25.89 -8.44
C PRO A 466 -17.98 24.85 -7.31
N THR A 467 -17.14 23.82 -7.45
CA THR A 467 -16.95 22.78 -6.41
C THR A 467 -16.31 23.35 -5.14
N ALA A 468 -15.27 24.18 -5.27
CA ALA A 468 -14.59 24.80 -4.15
C ALA A 468 -15.52 25.74 -3.38
N GLU A 469 -16.33 26.53 -4.09
CA GLU A 469 -17.27 27.46 -3.47
C GLU A 469 -18.44 26.72 -2.79
N TYR A 470 -19.01 25.69 -3.45
CA TYR A 470 -20.00 24.81 -2.82
C TYR A 470 -19.48 24.22 -1.51
N ARG A 471 -18.24 23.71 -1.51
CA ARG A 471 -17.60 23.15 -0.31
C ARG A 471 -17.49 24.19 0.80
N ARG A 472 -16.94 25.38 0.51
CA ARG A 472 -16.78 26.47 1.49
C ARG A 472 -18.11 26.80 2.17
N LEU A 473 -19.17 26.95 1.37
CA LEU A 473 -20.50 27.27 1.87
C LEU A 473 -21.13 26.10 2.65
N ARG A 474 -21.04 24.86 2.16
CA ARG A 474 -21.64 23.71 2.83
C ARG A 474 -20.96 23.38 4.16
N LEU A 475 -19.64 23.50 4.26
CA LEU A 475 -18.93 23.35 5.53
C LEU A 475 -19.34 24.42 6.56
N ALA A 476 -19.57 25.66 6.11
CA ALA A 476 -20.11 26.70 6.98
C ALA A 476 -21.53 26.37 7.47
N MET A 477 -22.40 25.83 6.59
CA MET A 477 -23.74 25.36 6.96
C MET A 477 -23.68 24.22 7.99
N LEU A 478 -22.86 23.19 7.75
CA LEU A 478 -22.72 22.04 8.64
C LEU A 478 -22.25 22.44 10.04
N ARG A 479 -21.33 23.41 10.14
CA ARG A 479 -20.92 23.98 11.44
C ARG A 479 -22.08 24.63 12.18
N ALA A 480 -22.91 25.42 11.49
CA ALA A 480 -24.08 26.07 12.08
C ALA A 480 -25.18 25.06 12.47
N GLU A 481 -25.42 24.05 11.63
CA GLU A 481 -26.34 22.93 11.92
C GLU A 481 -25.90 22.19 13.19
N ARG A 482 -24.60 21.85 13.29
CA ARG A 482 -24.02 21.21 14.47
C ARG A 482 -24.17 22.05 15.73
N GLU A 483 -23.88 23.35 15.66
CA GLU A 483 -24.06 24.27 16.79
C GLU A 483 -25.52 24.30 17.26
N SER A 484 -26.49 24.25 16.34
CA SER A 484 -27.90 24.15 16.69
C SER A 484 -28.23 22.85 17.43
N VAL A 485 -27.70 21.70 16.98
CA VAL A 485 -27.89 20.41 17.66
C VAL A 485 -27.27 20.42 19.05
N LEU A 486 -26.09 21.02 19.21
CA LEU A 486 -25.43 21.17 20.52
C LEU A 486 -26.25 22.06 21.48
N ARG A 487 -26.88 23.14 21.00
CA ARG A 487 -27.80 23.94 21.81
C ARG A 487 -29.01 23.14 22.31
N VAL A 488 -29.57 22.27 21.46
CA VAL A 488 -30.67 21.37 21.85
C VAL A 488 -30.19 20.35 22.87
N ARG A 489 -29.00 19.78 22.71
CA ARG A 489 -28.36 18.90 23.71
C ARG A 489 -28.28 19.57 25.08
N ASP A 490 -27.82 20.82 25.11
CA ASP A 490 -27.61 21.56 26.35
C ASP A 490 -28.94 21.90 27.07
N SER A 491 -30.08 21.91 26.35
CA SER A 491 -31.40 22.03 26.97
C SER A 491 -31.92 20.75 27.65
N GLY A 492 -31.32 19.59 27.38
CA GLY A 492 -31.72 18.31 27.97
C GLY A 492 -33.12 17.81 27.57
N THR A 493 -33.73 18.37 26.53
CA THR A 493 -35.12 18.06 26.11
C THR A 493 -35.25 16.88 25.16
N VAL A 494 -34.15 16.44 24.56
CA VAL A 494 -34.12 15.38 23.54
C VAL A 494 -33.24 14.24 24.03
N ASP A 495 -33.68 13.02 23.75
CA ASP A 495 -32.92 11.81 24.08
C ASP A 495 -31.54 11.81 23.40
N TYR A 496 -30.54 11.34 24.14
CA TYR A 496 -29.15 11.31 23.69
C TYR A 496 -28.94 10.48 22.42
N GLN A 497 -29.67 9.38 22.24
CA GLN A 497 -29.54 8.53 21.04
C GLN A 497 -30.01 9.24 19.78
N ILE A 498 -31.05 10.08 19.89
CA ILE A 498 -31.54 10.90 18.78
C ILE A 498 -30.49 11.95 18.41
N LEU A 499 -29.92 12.62 19.41
CA LEU A 499 -28.86 13.61 19.19
C LEU A 499 -27.62 12.97 18.55
N GLN A 500 -27.21 11.79 19.00
CA GLN A 500 -26.12 11.04 18.37
C GLN A 500 -26.43 10.66 16.92
N HIS A 501 -27.67 10.25 16.61
CA HIS A 501 -28.05 9.92 15.24
C HIS A 501 -27.95 11.14 14.31
N VAL A 502 -28.47 12.30 14.75
CA VAL A 502 -28.40 13.54 13.96
C VAL A 502 -26.96 14.01 13.78
N LEU A 503 -26.16 14.03 14.85
CA LEU A 503 -24.74 14.37 14.76
C LEU A 503 -24.00 13.42 13.81
N GLY A 504 -24.27 12.11 13.90
CA GLY A 504 -23.68 11.13 13.00
C GLY A 504 -24.03 11.33 11.53
N GLN A 505 -25.23 11.83 11.21
CA GLN A 505 -25.61 12.20 9.85
C GLN A 505 -24.82 13.40 9.33
N LEU A 506 -24.67 14.44 10.16
CA LEU A 506 -23.86 15.62 9.83
C LEU A 506 -22.38 15.24 9.63
N ASP A 507 -21.84 14.39 10.50
CA ASP A 507 -20.46 13.91 10.43
C ASP A 507 -20.23 13.04 9.17
N LEU A 508 -21.21 12.20 8.78
CA LEU A 508 -21.16 11.45 7.54
C LEU A 508 -21.10 12.39 6.33
N GLU A 509 -21.94 13.43 6.32
CA GLU A 509 -21.96 14.40 5.22
C GLU A 509 -20.66 15.21 5.14
N GLU A 510 -20.14 15.71 6.26
CA GLU A 510 -18.84 16.39 6.32
C GLU A 510 -17.71 15.48 5.81
N SER A 511 -17.73 14.19 6.20
CA SER A 511 -16.71 13.22 5.76
C SER A 511 -16.73 12.97 4.25
N ILE A 512 -17.87 13.13 3.60
CA ILE A 512 -17.99 13.01 2.14
C ILE A 512 -17.36 14.23 1.46
N ILE A 513 -17.48 15.42 2.06
CA ILE A 513 -16.97 16.68 1.52
C ILE A 513 -15.45 16.79 1.70
N ASP A 514 -14.91 16.45 2.88
CA ASP A 514 -13.48 16.64 3.20
C ASP A 514 -12.53 15.64 2.54
N ARG A 515 -12.98 14.41 2.21
CA ARG A 515 -12.15 13.42 1.50
C ARG A 515 -11.69 13.87 0.12
N PHE A 516 -12.25 14.95 -0.41
CA PHE A 516 -11.87 15.49 -1.70
C PHE A 516 -10.59 16.35 -1.66
N ASP A 517 -10.07 16.71 -0.48
CA ASP A 517 -9.00 17.71 -0.28
C ASP A 517 -7.58 17.21 0.05
N GLU A 518 -7.37 15.96 0.49
CA GLU A 518 -6.07 15.50 1.05
C GLU A 518 -4.86 15.51 0.07
N ALA A 519 -4.96 16.12 -1.12
CA ALA A 519 -3.91 16.14 -2.15
C ALA A 519 -3.40 17.56 -2.54
N GLU A 520 -3.57 18.57 -1.68
CA GLU A 520 -3.36 20.00 -2.04
C GLU A 520 -1.91 20.53 -2.07
N GLU A 521 -0.87 19.75 -1.76
CA GLU A 521 0.51 20.28 -1.80
C GLU A 521 1.22 20.09 -3.16
N GLU A 522 1.11 21.15 -3.96
CA GLU A 522 1.97 21.72 -5.03
C GLU A 522 3.07 20.86 -5.70
N ARG A 523 2.91 20.68 -7.03
CA ARG A 523 3.91 20.92 -8.08
C ARG A 523 3.22 20.90 -9.45
N VAL A 524 3.48 21.92 -10.27
CA VAL A 524 3.01 22.05 -11.66
C VAL A 524 3.81 21.09 -12.54
N GLU A 525 3.28 19.88 -12.78
CA GLU A 525 3.79 18.96 -13.80
C GLU A 525 2.94 19.08 -15.07
N PRO A 526 3.55 19.08 -16.28
CA PRO A 526 2.80 19.09 -17.53
C PRO A 526 1.94 17.81 -17.64
N LEU A 527 0.66 18.01 -17.97
CA LEU A 527 -0.35 16.96 -18.11
C LEU A 527 -0.24 16.32 -19.50
N ALA A 528 0.50 15.21 -19.60
CA ALA A 528 0.51 14.35 -20.77
C ALA A 528 -0.45 13.16 -20.55
N ALA A 529 -1.29 12.84 -21.54
CA ALA A 529 -2.18 11.69 -21.46
C ALA A 529 -1.43 10.36 -21.73
N PRO A 530 -1.85 9.24 -21.12
CA PRO A 530 -1.36 7.92 -21.48
C PRO A 530 -1.82 7.50 -22.89
N VAL A 531 -1.13 6.52 -23.47
CA VAL A 531 -1.32 6.02 -24.84
C VAL A 531 -2.64 5.24 -24.97
N ALA A 532 -3.78 5.94 -25.06
CA ALA A 532 -5.08 5.33 -25.38
C ALA A 532 -5.37 5.23 -26.89
N GLU A 533 -4.43 5.68 -27.73
CA GLU A 533 -4.53 5.69 -29.20
C GLU A 533 -4.78 4.28 -29.79
N GLU A 534 -4.44 3.21 -29.06
CA GLU A 534 -4.64 1.83 -29.51
C GLU A 534 -6.09 1.36 -29.42
N VAL A 535 -6.93 1.97 -28.58
CA VAL A 535 -8.29 1.48 -28.28
C VAL A 535 -9.38 2.28 -29.02
N CYS A 536 -9.14 3.55 -29.31
CA CYS A 536 -10.13 4.47 -29.90
C CYS A 536 -9.72 4.92 -31.31
N ALA A 537 -10.52 4.58 -32.33
CA ALA A 537 -10.28 5.02 -33.71
C ALA A 537 -10.32 6.55 -33.83
N HIS A 538 -11.26 7.21 -33.15
CA HIS A 538 -11.39 8.67 -33.19
C HIS A 538 -10.15 9.39 -32.65
N LEU A 539 -9.57 8.94 -31.53
CA LEU A 539 -8.35 9.52 -30.95
C LEU A 539 -7.13 9.31 -31.85
N ARG A 540 -7.07 8.15 -32.53
CA ARG A 540 -6.01 7.82 -33.48
C ARG A 540 -6.06 8.68 -34.74
N ASP A 541 -7.27 8.92 -35.26
CA ASP A 541 -7.47 9.66 -36.51
C ASP A 541 -7.48 11.18 -36.32
N ALA A 542 -7.73 11.66 -35.09
CA ALA A 542 -7.71 13.08 -34.77
C ALA A 542 -6.28 13.67 -34.80
N PRO A 543 -6.11 14.90 -35.32
CA PRO A 543 -4.79 15.53 -35.38
C PRO A 543 -4.23 15.81 -33.98
N LEU A 544 -2.96 15.45 -33.73
CA LEU A 544 -2.29 15.67 -32.44
C LEU A 544 -2.25 17.15 -32.02
N VAL A 545 -2.11 18.04 -33.00
CA VAL A 545 -2.05 19.48 -32.80
C VAL A 545 -2.87 20.16 -33.88
N ARG A 546 -3.71 21.10 -33.47
CA ARG A 546 -4.35 22.08 -34.34
C ARG A 546 -3.94 23.47 -33.86
N ALA A 547 -3.61 24.36 -34.79
CA ALA A 547 -3.32 25.75 -34.43
C ALA A 547 -4.62 26.42 -33.95
N HIS A 548 -4.60 26.97 -32.75
CA HIS A 548 -5.66 27.83 -32.24
C HIS A 548 -5.50 29.23 -32.86
N ALA A 549 -6.55 29.73 -33.52
CA ALA A 549 -6.55 31.01 -34.21
C ALA A 549 -7.55 32.01 -33.63
N GLY A 550 -8.31 31.61 -32.60
CA GLY A 550 -9.30 32.45 -31.91
C GLY A 550 -8.75 33.04 -30.60
N PRO A 551 -9.55 33.86 -29.91
CA PRO A 551 -9.21 34.31 -28.55
C PRO A 551 -9.18 33.12 -27.58
N ASP A 552 -8.38 33.22 -26.52
CA ASP A 552 -8.29 32.24 -25.42
C ASP A 552 -9.50 32.37 -24.48
N GLU A 553 -10.70 32.34 -25.05
CA GLU A 553 -11.97 32.49 -24.35
C GLU A 553 -13.09 31.68 -25.03
N CYS A 554 -14.15 31.37 -24.28
CA CYS A 554 -15.38 30.81 -24.84
C CYS A 554 -16.32 31.96 -25.23
N ALA A 555 -16.49 32.20 -26.52
CA ALA A 555 -17.29 33.30 -27.05
C ALA A 555 -18.75 33.23 -26.58
N GLU A 556 -19.30 32.02 -26.45
CA GLU A 556 -20.65 31.80 -25.94
C GLU A 556 -20.77 32.15 -24.46
N CYS A 557 -19.80 31.79 -23.62
CA CYS A 557 -19.79 32.21 -22.23
C CYS A 557 -19.74 33.74 -22.10
N VAL A 558 -18.90 34.41 -22.91
CA VAL A 558 -18.83 35.87 -22.93
C VAL A 558 -20.18 36.48 -23.35
N ALA A 559 -20.82 35.93 -24.38
CA ALA A 559 -22.13 36.40 -24.85
C ALA A 559 -23.26 36.16 -23.83
N GLU A 560 -23.21 35.06 -23.09
CA GLU A 560 -24.20 34.69 -22.07
C GLU A 560 -23.92 35.33 -20.70
N GLY A 561 -22.78 36.02 -20.53
CA GLY A 561 -22.36 36.59 -19.24
C GLY A 561 -21.96 35.52 -18.21
N LEU A 562 -21.49 34.35 -18.67
CA LEU A 562 -21.05 33.24 -17.84
C LEU A 562 -19.54 33.23 -17.67
N ALA A 563 -19.08 32.79 -16.50
CA ALA A 563 -17.69 32.40 -16.31
C ALA A 563 -17.47 30.96 -16.79
N TRP A 564 -16.28 30.66 -17.32
CA TRP A 564 -15.85 29.30 -17.64
C TRP A 564 -14.78 28.83 -16.67
N VAL A 565 -14.69 27.51 -16.51
CA VAL A 565 -13.72 26.85 -15.62
C VAL A 565 -12.45 26.49 -16.40
N HIS A 566 -12.61 25.97 -17.61
CA HIS A 566 -11.53 25.38 -18.41
C HIS A 566 -11.92 25.42 -19.89
N LEU A 567 -10.96 25.60 -20.79
CA LEU A 567 -11.22 25.71 -22.22
C LEU A 567 -10.77 24.47 -23.01
N ARG A 568 -11.60 24.08 -23.98
CA ARG A 568 -11.35 22.96 -24.89
C ARG A 568 -11.49 23.40 -26.33
N MET A 569 -10.63 22.89 -27.20
CA MET A 569 -10.70 23.12 -28.65
C MET A 569 -11.09 21.85 -29.38
N CYS A 570 -12.06 21.96 -30.29
CA CYS A 570 -12.42 20.90 -31.21
C CYS A 570 -11.31 20.65 -32.24
N LEU A 571 -10.81 19.42 -32.33
CA LEU A 571 -9.75 19.07 -33.28
C LEU A 571 -10.26 18.97 -34.73
N SER A 572 -11.57 18.85 -34.95
CA SER A 572 -12.20 18.79 -36.27
C SER A 572 -12.43 20.18 -36.90
N CYS A 573 -12.76 21.21 -36.12
CA CYS A 573 -13.03 22.56 -36.65
C CYS A 573 -12.24 23.70 -36.01
N GLY A 574 -11.57 23.50 -34.88
CA GLY A 574 -10.83 24.55 -34.15
C GLY A 574 -11.69 25.44 -33.25
N HIS A 575 -12.97 25.11 -33.07
CA HIS A 575 -13.86 25.84 -32.18
C HIS A 575 -13.44 25.68 -30.71
N VAL A 576 -13.27 26.80 -29.99
CA VAL A 576 -12.94 26.84 -28.56
C VAL A 576 -14.21 27.06 -27.76
N ALA A 577 -14.43 26.19 -26.78
CA ALA A 577 -15.62 26.20 -25.94
C ALA A 577 -15.26 25.88 -24.49
N CYS A 578 -16.12 26.32 -23.58
CA CYS A 578 -15.98 26.00 -22.16
C CYS A 578 -16.21 24.50 -21.91
N CYS A 579 -15.48 23.95 -20.94
CA CYS A 579 -15.56 22.54 -20.57
C CYS A 579 -16.95 22.15 -20.02
N ASP A 580 -17.19 20.85 -19.89
CA ASP A 580 -18.49 20.33 -19.42
C ASP A 580 -18.79 20.66 -17.95
N SER A 581 -17.77 21.10 -17.19
CA SER A 581 -17.89 21.58 -15.81
C SER A 581 -18.23 23.07 -15.74
N SER A 582 -18.12 23.80 -16.84
CA SER A 582 -18.51 25.21 -16.91
C SER A 582 -20.03 25.33 -16.98
N PRO A 583 -20.65 26.37 -16.39
CA PRO A 583 -22.11 26.59 -16.43
C PRO A 583 -22.70 26.51 -17.84
N GLY A 584 -21.94 26.97 -18.84
CA GLY A 584 -22.35 27.00 -20.25
C GLY A 584 -22.25 25.67 -21.00
N ASN A 585 -21.46 24.70 -20.51
CA ASN A 585 -21.18 23.38 -21.10
C ASN A 585 -21.05 23.34 -22.64
N HIS A 586 -20.48 24.39 -23.24
CA HIS A 586 -20.52 24.62 -24.68
C HIS A 586 -19.73 23.60 -25.49
N ALA A 587 -18.69 22.95 -24.91
CA ALA A 587 -17.98 21.87 -25.60
C ALA A 587 -18.87 20.64 -25.86
N SER A 588 -19.66 20.22 -24.87
CA SER A 588 -20.67 19.17 -25.04
C SER A 588 -21.77 19.57 -26.04
N LYS A 589 -22.27 20.81 -25.97
CA LYS A 589 -23.29 21.31 -26.92
C LYS A 589 -22.75 21.32 -28.36
N HIS A 590 -21.50 21.74 -28.54
CA HIS A 590 -20.82 21.73 -29.83
C HIS A 590 -20.69 20.31 -30.38
N HIS A 591 -20.29 19.34 -29.56
CA HIS A 591 -20.29 17.92 -29.97
C HIS A 591 -21.69 17.46 -30.41
N GLY A 592 -22.72 17.72 -29.60
CA GLY A 592 -24.09 17.33 -29.92
C GLY A 592 -24.63 17.95 -31.22
N ALA A 593 -24.23 19.18 -31.54
CA ALA A 593 -24.66 19.88 -32.75
C ALA A 593 -23.87 19.50 -34.00
N SER A 594 -22.56 19.26 -33.87
CA SER A 594 -21.65 19.04 -35.01
C SER A 594 -21.30 17.57 -35.28
N GLY A 595 -21.44 16.69 -34.28
CA GLY A 595 -20.96 15.31 -34.32
C GLY A 595 -19.43 15.18 -34.27
N HIS A 596 -18.69 16.26 -34.03
CA HIS A 596 -17.23 16.20 -33.99
C HIS A 596 -16.71 15.42 -32.78
N PRO A 597 -15.83 14.41 -32.97
CA PRO A 597 -15.61 13.41 -31.94
C PRO A 597 -14.58 13.79 -30.87
N VAL A 598 -13.54 14.56 -31.22
CA VAL A 598 -12.36 14.74 -30.35
C VAL A 598 -12.05 16.21 -30.09
N MET A 599 -11.96 16.54 -28.80
CA MET A 599 -11.60 17.86 -28.30
C MET A 599 -10.31 17.76 -27.47
N ARG A 600 -9.50 18.79 -27.49
CA ARG A 600 -8.23 18.87 -26.76
C ARG A 600 -8.28 20.02 -25.76
N SER A 601 -7.65 19.85 -24.60
CA SER A 601 -7.37 21.00 -23.73
C SER A 601 -6.54 22.07 -24.45
N VAL A 602 -6.91 23.33 -24.28
CA VAL A 602 -6.08 24.48 -24.71
C VAL A 602 -5.34 25.13 -23.55
N GLU A 603 -5.48 24.61 -22.34
CA GLU A 603 -4.77 25.17 -21.19
C GLU A 603 -3.25 24.99 -21.33
N PRO A 604 -2.44 25.99 -20.95
CA PRO A 604 -1.00 25.91 -21.11
C PRO A 604 -0.39 24.75 -20.30
N GLY A 605 0.31 23.85 -20.98
CA GLY A 605 0.94 22.66 -20.36
C GLY A 605 0.06 21.42 -20.32
N GLU A 606 -1.18 21.51 -20.82
CA GLU A 606 -2.07 20.37 -21.02
C GLU A 606 -2.04 19.91 -22.47
N ALA A 607 -1.87 18.60 -22.68
CA ALA A 607 -1.84 17.99 -24.01
C ALA A 607 -2.86 16.87 -24.19
N TRP A 608 -3.70 16.62 -23.17
CA TRP A 608 -4.70 15.57 -23.23
C TRP A 608 -5.85 15.90 -24.18
N ARG A 609 -6.43 14.83 -24.74
CA ARG A 609 -7.56 14.82 -25.66
C ARG A 609 -8.69 14.00 -25.06
N TRP A 610 -9.91 14.35 -25.42
CA TRP A 610 -11.12 13.67 -25.00
C TRP A 610 -11.96 13.30 -26.22
N CYS A 611 -12.28 12.01 -26.34
CA CYS A 611 -13.25 11.52 -27.30
C CYS A 611 -14.63 11.55 -26.66
N TYR A 612 -15.53 12.38 -27.18
CA TYR A 612 -16.92 12.45 -26.74
C TYR A 612 -17.76 11.25 -27.19
N VAL A 613 -17.33 10.51 -28.21
CA VAL A 613 -18.05 9.35 -28.73
C VAL A 613 -17.81 8.11 -27.86
N ASP A 614 -16.55 7.82 -27.55
CA ASP A 614 -16.18 6.63 -26.78
C ASP A 614 -15.99 6.93 -25.29
N GLU A 615 -16.07 8.21 -24.89
CA GLU A 615 -15.78 8.70 -23.54
C GLU A 615 -14.40 8.24 -23.02
N LEU A 616 -13.40 8.39 -23.90
CA LEU A 616 -12.03 7.99 -23.67
C LEU A 616 -11.10 9.19 -23.69
N LEU A 617 -10.22 9.25 -22.70
CA LEU A 617 -9.05 10.12 -22.64
C LEU A 617 -7.94 9.60 -23.57
N GLY A 618 -7.21 10.48 -24.26
CA GLY A 618 -5.98 10.13 -25.00
C GLY A 618 -5.12 11.32 -25.38
#